data_AF-A0A956KV52-F1
#
_entry.id   AF-A0A956KV52-F1
#
_cell.length_a   1.000
_cell.length_b   1.000
_cell.length_c   1.000
_cell.angle_alpha   90.00
_cell.angle_beta   90.00
_cell.angle_gamma   90.00
#
_symmetry.space_group_name_H-M   'P 1'
#
loop_
_entity.id
_entity.type
_entity.pdbx_description
1 polymer ?
#
loop_
_entity_poly.entity_id
_entity_poly.type
_entity_poly.pdbx_seq_one_letter_code
_entity_poly.pdbx_strand_id
1 'polypeptide(L)'
;MPRLRHWWLGPVLLSLACTPSRGEHATPSVGAKQGGEASQAPETPKTPETPKTPETPKTPETPKAPDESQWICERDEDCTQTCALGAVNAGWLEANPNADDCDDGCYWNHDRVRCRDGGCVTVDAEGNIDRTCTRRPRSSDD
;
A
#
# COMPACT_ATOMS: atom_id res chain seq x y z
N MET A 1 -12.30 34.06 -1.66
CA MET A 1 -13.00 33.30 -2.72
C MET A 1 -12.08 32.18 -3.20
N PRO A 2 -12.31 30.91 -2.84
CA PRO A 2 -11.49 29.79 -3.31
C PRO A 2 -11.87 29.43 -4.76
N ARG A 3 -10.86 29.37 -5.64
CA ARG A 3 -10.98 28.94 -7.04
C ARG A 3 -10.95 27.41 -7.11
N LEU A 4 -12.06 26.81 -7.53
CA LEU A 4 -12.19 25.39 -7.85
C LEU A 4 -11.22 25.00 -8.98
N ARG A 5 -10.32 24.04 -8.71
CA ARG A 5 -9.51 23.39 -9.73
C ARG A 5 -10.19 22.08 -10.13
N HIS A 6 -10.53 22.01 -11.42
CA HIS A 6 -11.22 20.92 -12.08
C HIS A 6 -10.32 19.68 -12.14
N TRP A 7 -10.90 18.53 -11.79
CA TRP A 7 -10.34 17.21 -12.02
C TRP A 7 -10.62 16.79 -13.46
N TRP A 8 -9.57 16.49 -14.22
CA TRP A 8 -9.64 15.86 -15.53
C TRP A 8 -9.79 14.34 -15.34
N LEU A 9 -10.95 13.79 -15.69
CA LEU A 9 -11.14 12.36 -15.88
C LEU A 9 -10.66 11.96 -17.29
N GLY A 10 -9.67 11.08 -17.35
CA GLY A 10 -9.18 10.48 -18.59
C GLY A 10 -10.12 9.39 -19.13
N PRO A 11 -10.04 9.08 -20.44
CA PRO A 11 -11.04 8.28 -21.12
C PRO A 11 -10.84 6.76 -20.98
N VAL A 12 -12.00 6.12 -21.01
CA VAL A 12 -12.34 4.70 -21.04
C VAL A 12 -11.64 3.97 -22.19
N LEU A 13 -10.97 2.85 -21.88
CA LEU A 13 -10.58 1.85 -22.87
C LEU A 13 -11.39 0.57 -22.71
N LEU A 14 -11.80 0.12 -23.89
CA LEU A 14 -12.82 -0.84 -24.27
C LEU A 14 -12.23 -2.25 -24.37
N SER A 15 -13.09 -3.28 -24.24
CA SER A 15 -12.94 -4.68 -24.68
C SER A 15 -12.72 -5.69 -23.54
N LEU A 16 -13.34 -6.87 -23.47
CA LEU A 16 -14.16 -7.62 -24.41
C LEU A 16 -15.03 -8.58 -23.56
N ALA A 17 -16.36 -8.44 -23.58
CA ALA A 17 -17.25 -9.33 -22.83
C ALA A 17 -17.56 -10.60 -23.65
N CYS A 18 -17.34 -11.75 -23.03
CA CYS A 18 -17.56 -13.09 -23.57
C CYS A 18 -19.07 -13.39 -23.67
N THR A 19 -19.54 -13.74 -24.87
CA THR A 19 -20.90 -14.24 -25.10
C THR A 19 -21.01 -15.72 -24.74
N PRO A 20 -22.12 -16.14 -24.13
CA PRO A 20 -22.80 -17.34 -24.59
C PRO A 20 -24.26 -17.07 -24.96
N SER A 21 -24.56 -17.39 -26.22
CA SER A 21 -25.87 -17.42 -26.86
C SER A 21 -26.50 -18.79 -26.68
N ARG A 22 -27.69 -18.91 -26.06
CA ARG A 22 -28.67 -19.93 -26.44
C ARG A 22 -30.04 -19.74 -25.79
N GLY A 23 -31.05 -19.54 -26.63
CA GLY A 23 -32.36 -20.21 -26.47
C GLY A 23 -33.52 -19.33 -26.02
N GLU A 24 -34.13 -18.62 -26.95
CA GLU A 24 -35.53 -18.19 -26.85
C GLU A 24 -36.38 -18.98 -27.86
N HIS A 25 -37.70 -18.90 -27.70
CA HIS A 25 -38.81 -19.26 -28.59
C HIS A 25 -39.69 -20.43 -28.11
N ALA A 26 -40.86 -20.07 -27.58
CA ALA A 26 -42.14 -20.37 -28.25
C ALA A 26 -43.30 -19.56 -27.65
N THR A 27 -43.98 -18.78 -28.51
CA THR A 27 -45.28 -18.12 -28.32
C THR A 27 -46.43 -19.15 -28.25
N PRO A 28 -47.59 -18.83 -27.65
CA PRO A 28 -48.71 -18.39 -28.50
C PRO A 28 -49.69 -17.35 -27.88
N SER A 29 -50.06 -16.37 -28.71
CA SER A 29 -51.41 -15.95 -29.16
C SER A 29 -52.68 -16.10 -28.29
N VAL A 30 -53.41 -14.96 -28.22
CA VAL A 30 -54.87 -14.67 -28.16
C VAL A 30 -55.75 -15.16 -26.99
N GLY A 31 -56.64 -14.26 -26.52
CA GLY A 31 -58.01 -14.64 -26.14
C GLY A 31 -58.59 -14.00 -24.86
N ALA A 32 -59.55 -13.11 -25.07
CA ALA A 32 -60.58 -12.55 -24.16
C ALA A 32 -60.99 -13.34 -22.89
N LYS A 33 -61.30 -12.62 -21.79
CA LYS A 33 -62.67 -12.44 -21.24
C LYS A 33 -62.66 -11.68 -19.91
N GLN A 34 -63.74 -10.92 -19.70
CA GLN A 34 -64.11 -10.18 -18.49
C GLN A 34 -64.47 -11.10 -17.31
N GLY A 35 -64.29 -10.58 -16.09
CA GLY A 35 -65.22 -10.78 -14.97
C GLY A 35 -64.62 -11.30 -13.67
N GLY A 36 -64.95 -10.61 -12.56
CA GLY A 36 -65.15 -11.27 -11.26
C GLY A 36 -64.13 -11.01 -10.15
N GLU A 37 -64.52 -10.13 -9.23
CA GLU A 37 -64.37 -10.18 -7.75
C GLU A 37 -63.05 -10.56 -7.03
N ALA A 38 -62.65 -9.59 -6.19
CA ALA A 38 -62.25 -9.69 -4.78
C ALA A 38 -60.89 -10.29 -4.35
N SER A 39 -60.24 -9.54 -3.44
CA SER A 39 -59.16 -9.91 -2.51
C SER A 39 -57.81 -10.26 -3.17
N GLN A 40 -56.68 -9.62 -2.85
CA GLN A 40 -56.14 -9.30 -1.52
C GLN A 40 -55.21 -8.08 -1.64
N ALA A 41 -55.11 -7.28 -0.57
CA ALA A 41 -54.13 -6.21 -0.46
C ALA A 41 -52.69 -6.77 -0.51
N PRO A 42 -51.75 -6.17 -1.25
CA PRO A 42 -50.35 -6.57 -1.15
C PRO A 42 -49.81 -6.14 0.23
N GLU A 43 -49.33 -7.11 1.01
CA GLU A 43 -48.63 -6.83 2.25
C GLU A 43 -47.41 -5.94 1.99
N THR A 44 -47.22 -4.97 2.89
CA THR A 44 -46.19 -3.95 2.81
C THR A 44 -44.80 -4.61 2.79
N PRO A 45 -43.91 -4.29 1.84
CA PRO A 45 -42.55 -4.83 1.85
C PRO A 45 -41.84 -4.36 3.12
N LYS A 46 -41.29 -5.30 3.89
CA LYS A 46 -40.50 -5.00 5.09
C LYS A 46 -39.33 -4.10 4.70
N THR A 47 -39.17 -3.00 5.45
CA THR A 47 -38.07 -2.05 5.31
C THR A 47 -36.73 -2.80 5.36
N PRO A 48 -35.83 -2.63 4.38
CA PRO A 48 -34.48 -3.18 4.47
C PRO A 48 -33.78 -2.60 5.68
N GLU A 49 -33.18 -3.46 6.52
CA GLU A 49 -32.34 -2.99 7.62
C GLU A 49 -31.18 -2.17 7.09
N THR A 50 -30.88 -1.07 7.79
CA THR A 50 -29.85 -0.12 7.41
C THR A 50 -28.48 -0.82 7.37
N PRO A 51 -27.70 -0.71 6.29
CA PRO A 51 -26.37 -1.29 6.23
C PRO A 51 -25.51 -0.70 7.34
N LYS A 52 -24.84 -1.58 8.10
CA LYS A 52 -23.91 -1.18 9.16
C LYS A 52 -22.86 -0.24 8.58
N THR A 53 -22.62 0.86 9.28
CA THR A 53 -21.61 1.85 8.93
C THR A 53 -20.25 1.16 8.78
N PRO A 54 -19.50 1.38 7.69
CA PRO A 54 -18.14 0.87 7.56
C PRO A 54 -17.28 1.39 8.71
N GLU A 55 -16.56 0.50 9.38
CA GLU A 55 -15.59 0.91 10.39
C GLU A 55 -14.56 1.83 9.76
N THR A 56 -14.22 2.90 10.48
CA THR A 56 -13.26 3.90 10.02
C THR A 56 -11.89 3.24 9.83
N PRO A 57 -11.22 3.43 8.68
CA PRO A 57 -9.89 2.89 8.47
C PRO A 57 -8.96 3.43 9.54
N LYS A 58 -8.21 2.53 10.20
CA LYS A 58 -7.22 2.91 11.21
C LYS A 58 -6.22 3.87 10.57
N THR A 59 -5.98 5.00 11.23
CA THR A 59 -4.96 5.95 10.84
C THR A 59 -3.60 5.23 10.78
N PRO A 60 -2.84 5.33 9.67
CA PRO A 60 -1.49 4.79 9.62
C PRO A 60 -0.66 5.41 10.74
N GLU A 61 0.04 4.57 11.52
CA GLU A 61 0.97 5.09 12.52
C GLU A 61 2.04 5.92 11.82
N THR A 62 2.32 7.10 12.37
CA THR A 62 3.37 7.98 11.84
C THR A 62 4.73 7.30 12.05
N PRO A 63 5.60 7.24 11.03
CA PRO A 63 6.93 6.66 11.18
C PRO A 63 7.67 7.33 12.34
N LYS A 64 8.18 6.53 13.29
CA LYS A 64 9.08 7.04 14.32
C LYS A 64 10.28 7.69 13.64
N ALA A 65 10.65 8.88 14.11
CA ALA A 65 11.87 9.54 13.65
C ALA A 65 13.08 8.61 13.91
N PRO A 66 14.10 8.66 13.04
CA PRO A 66 15.29 7.84 13.21
C PRO A 66 16.02 8.19 14.51
N ASP A 67 16.16 7.20 15.39
CA ASP A 67 16.91 7.31 16.64
C ASP A 67 18.41 7.16 16.35
N GLU A 68 19.29 7.91 17.01
CA GLU A 68 20.73 7.80 16.76
C GLU A 68 21.26 6.37 16.98
N SER A 69 20.63 5.58 17.86
CA SER A 69 20.98 4.18 18.09
C SER A 69 20.91 3.31 16.84
N GLN A 70 20.11 3.70 15.84
CA GLN A 70 19.95 2.93 14.61
C GLN A 70 21.22 2.86 13.75
N TRP A 71 22.21 3.73 14.01
CA TRP A 71 23.45 3.75 13.24
C TRP A 71 24.68 3.36 14.05
N ILE A 72 24.58 3.26 15.38
CA ILE A 72 25.74 3.02 16.25
C ILE A 72 26.22 1.58 16.10
N CYS A 73 27.53 1.37 16.04
CA CYS A 73 28.14 0.04 16.00
C CYS A 73 29.50 0.04 16.70
N GLU A 74 29.97 -1.14 17.10
CA GLU A 74 31.33 -1.36 17.59
C GLU A 74 32.16 -2.18 16.60
N ARG A 75 31.51 -3.08 15.86
CA ARG A 75 32.11 -4.00 14.89
C ARG A 75 31.28 -4.07 13.62
N ASP A 76 31.91 -4.50 12.53
CA ASP A 76 31.26 -4.67 11.23
C ASP A 76 30.04 -5.60 11.29
N GLU A 77 30.10 -6.64 12.13
CA GLU A 77 29.02 -7.61 12.31
C GLU A 77 27.79 -7.05 13.02
N ASP A 78 27.92 -5.89 13.67
CA ASP A 78 26.78 -5.19 14.28
C ASP A 78 25.98 -4.41 13.24
N CYS A 79 26.48 -4.31 11.99
CA CYS A 79 25.83 -3.60 10.90
C CYS A 79 25.12 -4.54 9.94
N THR A 80 23.98 -4.08 9.42
CA THR A 80 23.20 -4.76 8.40
C THR A 80 22.71 -3.76 7.34
N GLN A 81 22.51 -4.24 6.12
CA GLN A 81 22.01 -3.43 5.01
C GLN A 81 20.48 -3.52 4.99
N THR A 82 19.82 -2.38 4.96
CA THR A 82 18.38 -2.25 4.74
C THR A 82 18.14 -1.55 3.41
N CYS A 83 17.05 -1.92 2.74
CA CYS A 83 16.49 -1.26 1.58
C CYS A 83 16.20 0.22 1.87
N ALA A 84 15.40 0.52 2.90
CA ALA A 84 14.86 1.86 3.12
C ALA A 84 15.87 2.85 3.75
N LEU A 85 16.70 2.35 4.67
CA LEU A 85 17.55 3.19 5.50
C LEU A 85 19.03 3.09 5.11
N GLY A 86 19.43 2.03 4.42
CA GLY A 86 20.84 1.80 4.12
C GLY A 86 21.52 0.99 5.23
N ALA A 87 22.79 1.27 5.52
CA ALA A 87 23.54 0.53 6.56
C ALA A 87 23.11 0.93 7.98
N VAL A 88 22.39 0.06 8.70
CA VAL A 88 21.90 0.28 10.08
C VAL A 88 22.52 -0.71 11.07
N ASN A 89 22.36 -0.44 12.36
CA ASN A 89 22.64 -1.41 13.42
C ASN A 89 21.64 -2.59 13.36
N ALA A 90 22.16 -3.82 13.41
CA ALA A 90 21.37 -5.04 13.32
C ALA A 90 20.40 -5.21 14.51
N GLY A 91 20.86 -4.95 15.74
CA GLY A 91 20.00 -5.04 16.93
C GLY A 91 18.86 -4.00 16.91
N TRP A 92 19.11 -2.81 16.37
CA TRP A 92 18.04 -1.85 16.14
C TRP A 92 17.02 -2.34 15.11
N LEU A 93 17.48 -2.95 14.01
CA LEU A 93 16.58 -3.50 12.99
C LEU A 93 15.70 -4.63 13.54
N GLU A 94 16.27 -5.50 14.37
CA GLU A 94 15.51 -6.56 15.07
C GLU A 94 14.38 -5.98 15.95
N ALA A 95 14.62 -4.83 16.58
CA ALA A 95 13.61 -4.12 17.36
C ALA A 95 12.60 -3.34 16.49
N ASN A 96 12.89 -3.12 15.19
CA ASN A 96 12.08 -2.33 14.27
C ASN A 96 11.89 -3.05 12.92
N PRO A 97 11.23 -4.23 12.88
CA PRO A 97 11.19 -5.08 11.69
C PRO A 97 10.48 -4.45 10.48
N ASN A 98 9.63 -3.44 10.69
CA ASN A 98 8.93 -2.73 9.61
C ASN A 98 9.72 -1.53 9.06
N ALA A 99 10.94 -1.30 9.55
CA ALA A 99 11.77 -0.18 9.10
C ALA A 99 12.38 -0.39 7.71
N ASP A 100 12.26 -1.59 7.14
CA ASP A 100 12.90 -2.00 5.89
C ASP A 100 11.95 -2.10 4.69
N ASP A 101 10.72 -1.60 4.81
CA ASP A 101 9.74 -1.68 3.72
C ASP A 101 10.03 -0.64 2.62
N CYS A 102 10.40 -1.10 1.42
CA CYS A 102 10.90 -0.24 0.34
C CYS A 102 10.93 -0.97 -1.03
N ASP A 103 10.51 -0.28 -2.11
CA ASP A 103 10.49 -0.84 -3.48
C ASP A 103 11.86 -0.70 -4.18
N ASP A 104 12.54 0.45 -4.01
CA ASP A 104 13.83 0.75 -4.62
C ASP A 104 14.80 1.24 -3.53
N GLY A 105 15.78 0.41 -3.16
CA GLY A 105 16.69 0.71 -2.06
C GLY A 105 18.09 0.16 -2.20
N CYS A 106 18.80 0.15 -1.09
CA CYS A 106 20.24 -0.13 -1.03
C CYS A 106 20.64 -1.61 -1.17
N TYR A 107 19.66 -2.51 -1.38
CA TYR A 107 19.90 -3.95 -1.42
C TYR A 107 20.37 -4.45 -2.80
N TRP A 108 20.26 -3.64 -3.86
CA TRP A 108 20.54 -4.07 -5.24
C TRP A 108 22.01 -3.95 -5.64
N ASN A 109 22.80 -3.15 -4.93
CA ASN A 109 24.23 -3.04 -5.16
C ASN A 109 24.95 -4.08 -4.28
N HIS A 110 26.00 -4.71 -4.81
CA HIS A 110 26.83 -5.70 -4.10
C HIS A 110 27.69 -5.07 -2.98
N ASP A 111 27.11 -4.14 -2.25
CA ASP A 111 27.80 -3.33 -1.28
C ASP A 111 27.95 -4.10 0.03
N ARG A 112 29.00 -3.77 0.77
CA ARG A 112 29.25 -4.33 2.09
C ARG A 112 28.91 -3.28 3.13
N VAL A 113 28.34 -3.71 4.24
CA VAL A 113 28.21 -2.87 5.43
C VAL A 113 29.45 -3.00 6.30
N ARG A 114 29.86 -1.87 6.88
CA ARG A 114 31.02 -1.77 7.77
C ARG A 114 30.70 -0.84 8.93
N CYS A 115 31.37 -1.07 10.04
CA CYS A 115 31.39 -0.14 11.15
C CYS A 115 32.59 0.80 11.01
N ARG A 116 32.32 2.09 10.83
CA ARG A 116 33.35 3.13 10.72
C ARG A 116 33.00 4.33 11.57
N ASP A 117 33.95 4.77 12.39
CA ASP A 117 33.77 5.91 13.30
C ASP A 117 32.52 5.74 14.19
N GLY A 118 32.33 4.52 14.72
CA GLY A 118 31.18 4.12 15.54
C GLY A 118 29.84 4.09 14.77
N GLY A 119 29.89 3.98 13.45
CA GLY A 119 28.73 4.09 12.55
C GLY A 119 28.63 3.04 11.48
N CYS A 120 27.43 2.51 11.28
CA CYS A 120 27.16 1.68 10.12
C CYS A 120 27.19 2.52 8.83
N VAL A 121 28.02 2.07 7.88
CA VAL A 121 28.18 2.68 6.57
C VAL A 121 28.13 1.60 5.49
N THR A 122 27.56 1.93 4.35
CA THR A 122 27.62 1.11 3.14
C THR A 122 28.89 1.47 2.38
N VAL A 123 29.66 0.46 1.94
CA VAL A 123 30.84 0.65 1.10
C VAL A 123 30.71 -0.13 -0.21
N ASP A 124 31.19 0.49 -1.29
CA ASP A 124 31.24 -0.12 -2.63
C ASP A 124 32.28 -1.25 -2.72
N ALA A 125 32.42 -1.83 -3.92
CA ALA A 125 33.38 -2.92 -4.17
C ALA A 125 34.84 -2.49 -3.92
N GLU A 126 35.13 -1.21 -4.15
CA GLU A 126 36.42 -0.54 -3.96
C GLU A 126 36.67 -0.12 -2.49
N GLY A 127 35.65 -0.18 -1.64
CA GLY A 127 35.72 0.17 -0.21
C GLY A 127 35.45 1.65 0.10
N ASN A 128 34.97 2.44 -0.86
CA ASN A 128 34.53 3.82 -0.61
C ASN A 128 33.14 3.84 0.01
N ILE A 129 32.83 4.86 0.82
CA ILE A 129 31.47 5.01 1.37
C ILE A 129 30.50 5.37 0.25
N ASP A 130 29.47 4.55 0.10
CA ASP A 130 28.27 4.91 -0.65
C ASP A 130 27.40 5.83 0.21
N ARG A 131 27.41 7.12 -0.15
CA ARG A 131 26.61 8.16 0.53
C ARG A 131 25.12 8.05 0.24
N THR A 132 24.70 7.38 -0.82
CA THR A 132 23.28 7.14 -1.12
C THR A 132 22.69 6.11 -0.16
N CYS A 133 23.54 5.17 0.28
CA CYS A 133 23.18 4.08 1.18
C CYS A 133 23.73 4.21 2.61
N THR A 134 24.35 5.35 2.92
CA THR A 134 24.76 5.71 4.27
C THR A 134 23.98 6.93 4.72
N ARG A 135 22.84 6.71 5.41
CA ARG A 135 21.97 7.78 5.92
C ARG A 135 22.23 8.11 7.39
N ARG A 136 23.49 8.22 7.81
CA ARG A 136 23.82 8.73 9.15
C ARG A 136 23.26 10.16 9.31
N PRO A 137 22.68 10.53 10.48
CA PRO A 137 22.46 11.94 10.79
C PRO A 137 23.83 12.59 10.68
N ARG A 138 23.95 13.58 9.79
CA ARG A 138 25.19 14.35 9.69
C ARG A 138 25.46 14.91 11.08
N SER A 139 26.54 14.46 11.73
CA SER A 139 27.19 15.30 12.73
C SER A 139 27.43 16.64 12.02
N SER A 140 27.04 17.72 12.68
CA SER A 140 26.85 19.05 12.07
C SER A 140 28.15 19.76 11.67
N ASP A 141 29.15 19.02 11.20
CA ASP A 141 30.50 19.47 10.88
C ASP A 141 30.75 19.52 9.35
N ASP A 142 29.85 20.16 8.59
CA ASP A 142 30.11 20.64 7.22
C ASP A 142 29.76 22.13 7.10
#